data_AF-A0A7K2T7R8-F1
#
_entry.id   AF-A0A7K2T7R8-F1
#
_cell.length_a   1.000
_cell.length_b   1.000
_cell.length_c   1.000
_cell.angle_alpha   90.00
_cell.angle_beta   90.00
_cell.angle_gamma   90.00
#
_symmetry.space_group_name_H-M   'P 1'
#
loop_
_entity.id
_entity.type
_entity.pdbx_description
1 polymer ?
#
loop_
_entity_poly.entity_id
_entity_poly.type
_entity_poly.pdbx_seq_one_letter_code
_entity_poly.pdbx_strand_id
1 'polypeptide(L)'
;MSGRAGGGPGGRGGSGGGRGGGGRGGSRQPGEERTLTSVAAGDRFRGEEPAHTPRLWHVTLSVSGARAPLTEVRRALEQLAHDHPFLLTSRYADDHAEIRYWEEARDLHDAAAVALRLWGEHRQTAGLPPWEIVGLEVIDRATYHQRIAAGYGPAPATPVGVHPF
;
A
#
# COMPACT_ATOMS: atom_id res chain seq x y z
N MET A 1 55.76 0.44 22.77
CA MET A 1 56.63 -0.70 23.13
C MET A 1 55.74 -1.90 23.37
N SER A 2 55.87 -2.91 22.52
CA SER A 2 55.06 -4.12 22.44
C SER A 2 55.38 -5.11 23.56
N GLY A 3 54.36 -5.83 24.04
CA GLY A 3 54.49 -7.00 24.91
C GLY A 3 53.84 -8.24 24.29
N ARG A 4 54.69 -9.23 23.98
CA ARG A 4 54.46 -10.67 23.68
C ARG A 4 53.56 -11.37 24.72
N ALA A 5 53.05 -12.61 24.60
CA ALA A 5 52.87 -13.67 23.59
C ALA A 5 52.29 -14.92 24.33
N GLY A 6 51.77 -15.91 23.59
CA GLY A 6 51.57 -17.32 24.02
C GLY A 6 50.10 -17.75 24.06
N GLY A 7 49.61 -18.81 23.40
CA GLY A 7 50.23 -19.98 22.78
C GLY A 7 49.92 -21.25 23.60
N GLY A 8 49.01 -22.12 23.12
CA GLY A 8 48.72 -23.42 23.75
C GLY A 8 47.54 -24.20 23.11
N PRO A 9 47.76 -25.38 22.49
CA PRO A 9 46.77 -26.15 21.71
C PRO A 9 46.32 -27.46 22.39
N GLY A 10 45.27 -28.12 21.85
CA GLY A 10 45.15 -29.59 21.94
C GLY A 10 43.73 -30.19 22.04
N GLY A 11 43.46 -31.22 21.24
CA GLY A 11 42.36 -32.19 21.40
C GLY A 11 41.74 -32.64 20.07
N ARG A 12 42.36 -33.59 19.33
CA ARG A 12 41.93 -35.01 19.17
C ARG A 12 40.40 -35.14 18.91
N GLY A 13 39.92 -35.59 17.75
CA GLY A 13 40.28 -36.84 17.07
C GLY A 13 39.31 -37.94 17.52
N GLY A 14 38.33 -38.30 16.69
CA GLY A 14 37.36 -39.35 16.99
C GLY A 14 36.43 -39.66 15.82
N SER A 15 36.86 -40.59 14.97
CA SER A 15 36.03 -41.24 13.95
C SER A 15 35.11 -42.29 14.60
N GLY A 16 33.87 -42.40 14.11
CA GLY A 16 32.97 -43.49 14.49
C GLY A 16 31.69 -43.47 13.66
N GLY A 17 31.66 -44.30 12.61
CA GLY A 17 30.47 -44.53 11.81
C GLY A 17 29.43 -45.38 12.55
N GLY A 18 28.16 -45.07 12.33
CA GLY A 18 27.03 -45.88 12.77
C GLY A 18 25.87 -45.69 11.81
N ARG A 19 25.63 -46.70 10.96
CA ARG A 19 24.41 -46.83 10.14
C ARG A 19 23.28 -47.34 11.03
N GLY A 20 22.06 -46.88 10.75
CA GLY A 20 20.88 -47.73 10.86
C GLY A 20 19.70 -47.17 11.65
N GLY A 21 18.67 -46.76 10.91
CA GLY A 21 17.33 -47.32 11.12
C GLY A 21 16.35 -46.53 11.99
N GLY A 22 15.18 -46.24 11.41
CA GLY A 22 13.93 -46.18 12.18
C GLY A 22 13.26 -44.81 12.24
N GLY A 23 12.80 -44.31 11.10
CA GLY A 23 11.75 -43.28 11.10
C GLY A 23 10.49 -43.84 11.75
N ARG A 24 10.13 -43.31 12.92
CA ARG A 24 8.77 -43.35 13.47
C ARG A 24 8.34 -41.91 13.67
N GLY A 25 7.36 -41.50 12.86
CA GLY A 25 6.67 -40.24 13.00
C GLY A 25 5.89 -40.16 14.31
N GLY A 26 5.72 -38.94 14.79
CA GLY A 26 4.86 -38.65 15.92
C GLY A 26 5.21 -37.36 16.66
N SER A 27 4.59 -36.26 16.19
CA SER A 27 4.10 -35.12 16.99
C SER A 27 5.09 -34.15 17.65
N ARG A 28 5.28 -32.95 17.08
CA ARG A 28 4.58 -31.69 17.43
C ARG A 28 5.15 -30.48 16.66
N GLN A 29 4.25 -29.62 16.20
CA GLN A 29 4.50 -28.31 15.58
C GLN A 29 5.11 -27.33 16.60
N PRO A 30 5.89 -26.32 16.17
CA PRO A 30 5.29 -25.02 15.87
C PRO A 30 5.96 -24.30 14.69
N GLY A 31 5.17 -23.52 13.95
CA GLY A 31 5.68 -22.64 12.91
C GLY A 31 4.82 -22.71 11.67
N GLU A 32 3.59 -22.20 11.76
CA GLU A 32 2.93 -21.66 10.56
C GLU A 32 3.76 -20.46 10.11
N GLU A 33 4.83 -20.73 9.39
CA GLU A 33 5.26 -19.82 8.34
C GLU A 33 4.05 -19.71 7.42
N ARG A 34 3.24 -18.66 7.63
CA ARG A 34 2.33 -18.17 6.62
C ARG A 34 3.20 -17.77 5.44
N THR A 35 3.50 -18.74 4.60
CA THR A 35 4.12 -18.53 3.31
C THR A 35 3.16 -17.60 2.58
N LEU A 36 3.52 -16.32 2.50
CA LEU A 36 2.89 -15.41 1.59
C LEU A 36 3.15 -16.00 0.21
N THR A 37 2.14 -16.69 -0.34
CA THR A 37 2.14 -17.10 -1.74
C THR A 37 2.18 -15.81 -2.55
N SER A 38 3.40 -15.40 -2.90
CA SER A 38 3.65 -14.37 -3.89
C SER A 38 2.97 -14.84 -5.16
N VAL A 39 1.88 -14.15 -5.55
CA VAL A 39 1.27 -14.36 -6.86
C VAL A 39 2.33 -13.91 -7.85
N ALA A 40 2.89 -14.85 -8.59
CA ALA A 40 3.83 -14.54 -9.65
C ALA A 40 3.22 -13.46 -10.55
N ALA A 41 3.88 -12.32 -10.66
CA ALA A 41 3.56 -11.26 -11.62
C ALA A 41 3.78 -11.84 -13.03
N GLY A 42 2.77 -12.55 -13.51
CA GLY A 42 2.95 -13.55 -14.56
C GLY A 42 1.67 -13.84 -15.30
N ASP A 43 0.88 -12.80 -15.59
CA ASP A 43 0.18 -12.71 -16.87
C ASP A 43 0.23 -11.25 -17.29
N ARG A 44 1.22 -10.93 -18.12
CA ARG A 44 1.17 -9.68 -18.88
C ARG A 44 -0.03 -9.82 -19.80
N PHE A 45 -1.13 -9.14 -19.48
CA PHE A 45 -2.24 -8.94 -20.40
C PHE A 45 -1.67 -8.47 -21.73
N ARG A 46 -1.52 -9.38 -22.68
CA ARG A 46 -1.17 -9.08 -24.08
C ARG A 46 -2.49 -8.86 -24.82
N GLY A 47 -3.26 -7.89 -24.35
CA GLY A 47 -4.37 -7.31 -25.10
C GLY A 47 -3.85 -6.07 -25.79
N GLU A 48 -4.19 -5.93 -27.08
CA GLU A 48 -4.09 -4.73 -27.94
C GLU A 48 -3.36 -3.54 -27.34
N GLU A 49 -2.27 -3.08 -27.99
CA GLU A 49 -1.68 -1.77 -27.66
C GLU A 49 -2.80 -0.74 -27.57
N PRO A 50 -3.10 -0.22 -26.37
CA PRO A 50 -4.14 0.78 -26.23
C PRO A 50 -3.70 1.95 -27.09
N ALA A 51 -4.59 2.44 -27.96
CA ALA A 51 -4.42 3.75 -28.54
C ALA A 51 -3.97 4.69 -27.41
N HIS A 52 -2.96 5.53 -27.67
CA HIS A 52 -2.34 6.48 -26.75
C HIS A 52 -3.31 7.58 -26.24
N THR A 53 -4.60 7.28 -26.15
CA THR A 53 -5.66 8.13 -25.65
C THR A 53 -5.65 8.05 -24.12
N PRO A 54 -5.61 9.19 -23.42
CA PRO A 54 -5.77 9.21 -21.98
C PRO A 54 -7.08 8.52 -21.56
N ARG A 55 -7.04 7.79 -20.45
CA ARG A 55 -8.20 7.12 -19.86
C ARG A 55 -8.37 7.55 -18.41
N LEU A 56 -9.59 7.43 -17.91
CA LEU A 56 -9.93 7.77 -16.53
C LEU A 56 -9.63 6.60 -15.59
N TRP A 57 -8.90 6.89 -14.52
CA TRP A 57 -8.52 6.00 -13.44
C TRP A 57 -9.19 6.46 -12.15
N HIS A 58 -9.85 5.56 -11.41
CA HIS A 58 -10.31 5.89 -10.08
C HIS A 58 -9.15 5.70 -9.09
N VAL A 59 -8.79 6.76 -8.40
CA VAL A 59 -7.74 6.77 -7.38
C VAL A 59 -8.40 6.81 -6.00
N THR A 60 -7.95 5.94 -5.10
CA THR A 60 -8.23 6.01 -3.66
C THR A 60 -6.90 6.14 -2.92
N LEU A 61 -6.69 7.27 -2.26
CA LEU A 61 -5.52 7.52 -1.42
C LEU A 61 -5.94 7.45 0.05
N SER A 62 -5.31 6.55 0.81
CA SER A 62 -5.52 6.42 2.25
C SER A 62 -4.32 6.98 3.01
N VAL A 63 -4.57 7.86 3.96
CA VAL A 63 -3.56 8.55 4.77
C VAL A 63 -3.89 8.43 6.25
N SER A 64 -2.87 8.27 7.09
CA SER A 64 -3.07 8.14 8.54
C SER A 64 -1.85 8.64 9.32
N GLY A 65 -2.08 9.01 10.58
CA GLY A 65 -1.02 9.38 11.51
C GLY A 65 -1.56 9.84 12.86
N ALA A 66 -0.85 10.78 13.50
CA ALA A 66 -1.24 11.28 14.82
C ALA A 66 -2.59 12.01 14.79
N ARG A 67 -3.36 11.91 15.88
CA ARG A 67 -4.69 12.54 15.95
C ARG A 67 -4.62 14.06 15.76
N ALA A 68 -5.58 14.59 15.00
CA ALA A 68 -5.74 16.01 14.72
C ALA A 68 -7.20 16.46 14.94
N PRO A 69 -7.45 17.74 15.26
CA PRO A 69 -8.81 18.25 15.44
C PRO A 69 -9.66 18.10 14.17
N LEU A 70 -10.84 17.48 14.27
CA LEU A 70 -11.72 17.19 13.12
C LEU A 70 -12.07 18.43 12.29
N THR A 71 -12.19 19.59 12.92
CA THR A 71 -12.48 20.86 12.23
C THR A 71 -11.32 21.31 11.35
N GLU A 72 -10.08 21.08 11.79
CA GLU A 72 -8.88 21.39 11.01
C GLU A 72 -8.72 20.40 9.85
N VAL A 73 -8.92 19.12 10.12
CA VAL A 73 -8.92 18.07 9.08
C VAL A 73 -9.94 18.37 7.99
N ARG A 74 -11.18 18.70 8.38
CA ARG A 74 -12.24 19.08 7.45
C ARG A 74 -11.82 20.26 6.57
N ARG A 75 -11.37 21.36 7.18
CA ARG A 75 -10.95 22.57 6.46
C ARG A 75 -9.81 22.26 5.48
N ALA A 76 -8.84 21.44 5.90
CA ALA A 76 -7.71 21.08 5.07
C ALA A 76 -8.12 20.23 3.86
N LEU A 77 -9.03 19.27 4.06
CA LEU A 77 -9.59 18.48 2.96
C LEU A 77 -10.46 19.31 2.01
N GLU A 78 -11.20 20.30 2.54
CA GLU A 78 -11.94 21.28 1.72
C GLU A 78 -10.98 22.14 0.88
N GLN A 79 -9.84 22.55 1.45
CA GLN A 79 -8.81 23.28 0.70
C GLN A 79 -8.16 22.40 -0.37
N LEU A 80 -7.85 21.14 -0.06
CA LEU A 80 -7.33 20.20 -1.05
C LEU A 80 -8.33 19.98 -2.21
N ALA A 81 -9.63 19.90 -1.90
CA ALA A 81 -10.69 19.81 -2.91
C ALA A 81 -10.77 21.04 -3.80
N HIS A 82 -10.50 22.23 -3.23
CA HIS A 82 -10.43 23.48 -3.98
C HIS A 82 -9.22 23.52 -4.92
N ASP A 83 -8.06 23.08 -4.44
CA ASP A 83 -6.80 23.08 -5.20
C ASP A 83 -6.78 22.01 -6.31
N HIS A 84 -7.54 20.92 -6.14
CA HIS A 84 -7.60 19.82 -7.09
C HIS A 84 -9.04 19.53 -7.58
N PRO A 85 -9.61 20.42 -8.41
CA PRO A 85 -11.02 20.37 -8.77
C PRO A 85 -11.27 19.48 -10.01
N PHE A 86 -11.63 18.21 -9.83
CA PHE A 86 -12.33 17.43 -10.89
C PHE A 86 -12.88 16.08 -10.39
N LEU A 87 -13.66 16.11 -9.29
CA LEU A 87 -14.37 14.97 -8.66
C LEU A 87 -13.66 14.38 -7.42
N LEU A 88 -13.21 15.24 -6.50
CA LEU A 88 -12.74 14.82 -5.18
C LEU A 88 -13.92 14.47 -4.25
N THR A 89 -13.86 13.30 -3.62
CA THR A 89 -14.67 12.93 -2.45
C THR A 89 -13.73 12.44 -1.35
N SER A 90 -13.95 12.88 -0.12
CA SER A 90 -13.08 12.49 1.00
C SER A 90 -13.90 12.01 2.20
N ARG A 91 -13.42 10.95 2.86
CA ARG A 91 -13.88 10.51 4.18
C ARG A 91 -12.79 10.71 5.21
N TYR A 92 -13.14 11.15 6.42
CA TYR A 92 -12.14 11.45 7.43
C TYR A 92 -12.57 11.13 8.86
N ALA A 93 -11.56 10.84 9.68
CA ALA A 93 -11.63 10.69 11.12
C ALA A 93 -10.52 11.55 11.75
N ASP A 94 -10.34 11.45 13.06
CA ASP A 94 -9.33 12.23 13.78
C ASP A 94 -7.91 11.74 13.54
N ASP A 95 -7.70 10.52 13.02
CA ASP A 95 -6.38 9.91 12.78
C ASP A 95 -6.14 9.39 11.35
N HIS A 96 -7.13 9.50 10.46
CA HIS A 96 -7.00 9.07 9.06
C HIS A 96 -7.99 9.76 8.12
N ALA A 97 -7.68 9.70 6.83
CA ALA A 97 -8.59 10.09 5.76
C ALA A 97 -8.43 9.19 4.54
N GLU A 98 -9.53 9.03 3.80
CA GLU A 98 -9.58 8.42 2.47
C GLU A 98 -9.99 9.50 1.47
N ILE A 99 -9.19 9.70 0.44
CA ILE A 99 -9.38 10.71 -0.60
C ILE A 99 -9.58 9.98 -1.93
N ARG A 100 -10.62 10.35 -2.68
CA ARG A 100 -11.01 9.65 -3.90
C ARG A 100 -11.30 10.62 -5.02
N TYR A 101 -10.79 10.32 -6.20
CA TYR A 101 -11.01 11.12 -7.39
C TYR A 101 -10.79 10.30 -8.66
N TRP A 102 -11.18 10.87 -9.79
CA TRP A 102 -10.86 10.33 -11.10
C TRP A 102 -9.62 11.04 -11.62
N GLU A 103 -8.63 10.32 -12.13
CA GLU A 103 -7.40 10.86 -12.72
C GLU A 103 -7.32 10.50 -14.21
N GLU A 104 -6.85 11.42 -15.05
CA GLU A 104 -6.66 11.19 -16.48
C GLU A 104 -5.20 10.82 -16.74
N ALA A 105 -4.94 9.58 -17.15
CA ALA A 105 -3.59 9.12 -17.43
C ALA A 105 -3.56 8.05 -18.51
N ARG A 106 -2.39 7.88 -19.15
CA ARG A 106 -2.20 6.89 -20.22
C ARG A 106 -2.22 5.46 -19.68
N ASP A 107 -1.61 5.25 -18.52
CA ASP A 107 -1.54 3.96 -17.84
C ASP A 107 -1.64 4.10 -16.32
N LEU A 108 -1.65 2.96 -15.63
CA LEU A 108 -1.76 2.88 -14.18
C LEU A 108 -0.56 3.54 -13.47
N HIS A 109 0.63 3.41 -14.03
CA HIS A 109 1.84 3.95 -13.42
C HIS A 109 1.83 5.48 -13.48
N ASP A 110 1.44 6.06 -14.62
CA ASP A 110 1.26 7.51 -14.77
C ASP A 110 0.22 8.02 -13.76
N ALA A 111 -0.94 7.37 -13.62
CA ALA A 111 -1.97 7.74 -12.65
C ALA A 111 -1.46 7.69 -11.19
N ALA A 112 -0.75 6.62 -10.83
CA ALA A 112 -0.17 6.48 -9.50
C ALA A 112 0.89 7.56 -9.21
N ALA A 113 1.74 7.87 -10.18
CA ALA A 113 2.76 8.90 -10.05
C ALA A 113 2.14 10.29 -9.83
N VAL A 114 1.07 10.62 -10.58
CA VAL A 114 0.32 11.87 -10.39
C VAL A 114 -0.28 11.93 -8.99
N ALA A 115 -0.90 10.86 -8.51
CA ALA A 115 -1.49 10.79 -7.17
C ALA A 115 -0.48 11.04 -6.04
N LEU A 116 0.67 10.35 -6.10
CA LEU A 116 1.72 10.49 -5.09
C LEU A 116 2.34 11.90 -5.12
N ARG A 117 2.47 12.48 -6.30
CA ARG A 117 2.98 13.85 -6.47
C ARG A 117 2.02 14.89 -5.89
N LEU A 118 0.73 14.78 -6.21
CA LEU A 118 -0.32 15.64 -5.65
C LEU A 118 -0.29 15.66 -4.13
N TRP A 119 -0.20 14.48 -3.50
CA TRP A 119 -0.08 14.41 -2.04
C TRP A 119 1.16 15.14 -1.53
N GLY A 120 2.32 14.89 -2.15
CA GLY A 120 3.58 15.52 -1.75
C GLY A 120 3.55 17.04 -1.86
N GLU A 121 2.94 17.57 -2.93
CA GLU A 121 2.90 19.01 -3.23
C GLU A 121 1.82 19.74 -2.42
N HIS A 122 0.63 19.16 -2.27
CA HIS A 122 -0.53 19.89 -1.74
C HIS A 122 -0.83 19.62 -0.26
N ARG A 123 -0.27 18.57 0.37
CA ARG A 123 -0.58 18.28 1.78
C ARG A 123 -0.25 19.44 2.72
N GLN A 124 0.88 20.12 2.46
CA GLN A 124 1.35 21.21 3.32
C GLN A 124 0.58 22.50 3.03
N THR A 125 0.32 22.80 1.76
CA THR A 125 -0.41 24.00 1.35
C THR A 125 -1.88 23.95 1.77
N ALA A 126 -2.49 22.76 1.75
CA ALA A 126 -3.84 22.53 2.24
C ALA A 126 -3.93 22.54 3.78
N GLY A 127 -2.80 22.46 4.50
CA GLY A 127 -2.79 22.42 5.96
C GLY A 127 -3.20 21.06 6.53
N LEU A 128 -3.00 19.97 5.79
CA LEU A 128 -3.28 18.63 6.29
C LEU A 128 -2.30 18.27 7.42
N PRO A 129 -2.74 17.46 8.41
CA PRO A 129 -1.84 16.90 9.40
C PRO A 129 -0.66 16.18 8.73
N PRO A 130 0.48 16.00 9.43
CA PRO A 130 1.64 15.28 8.89
C PRO A 130 1.40 13.77 8.87
N TRP A 131 0.30 13.34 8.25
CA TRP A 131 -0.08 11.96 8.01
C TRP A 131 0.71 11.39 6.83
N GLU A 132 0.99 10.10 6.92
CA GLU A 132 1.69 9.34 5.91
C GLU A 132 0.69 8.64 4.98
N ILE A 133 1.11 8.38 3.75
CA ILE A 133 0.34 7.51 2.85
C ILE A 133 0.45 6.08 3.38
N VAL A 134 -0.70 5.49 3.70
CA VAL A 134 -0.80 4.10 4.18
C VAL A 134 -1.45 3.17 3.16
N GLY A 135 -2.04 3.72 2.09
CA GLY A 135 -2.61 2.95 1.00
C GLY A 135 -2.83 3.78 -0.25
N LEU A 136 -2.63 3.15 -1.40
CA LEU A 136 -2.96 3.69 -2.71
C LEU A 136 -3.63 2.59 -3.53
N GLU A 137 -4.84 2.85 -4.00
CA GLU A 137 -5.52 2.02 -4.97
C GLU A 137 -5.77 2.81 -6.25
N VAL A 138 -5.42 2.21 -7.38
CA VAL A 138 -5.63 2.76 -8.73
C VAL A 138 -6.30 1.68 -9.57
N ILE A 139 -7.53 1.94 -10.00
CA ILE A 139 -8.31 0.99 -10.80
C ILE A 139 -8.87 1.67 -12.02
N ASP A 140 -8.98 0.93 -13.12
CA ASP A 140 -9.65 1.44 -14.30
C ASP A 140 -11.16 1.56 -14.09
N ARG A 141 -11.81 2.31 -14.99
CA ARG A 141 -13.26 2.54 -14.95
C ARG A 141 -14.08 1.25 -15.00
N ALA A 142 -13.64 0.25 -15.75
CA ALA A 142 -14.38 -1.01 -15.89
C ALA A 142 -14.39 -1.79 -14.58
N THR A 143 -13.23 -1.91 -13.94
CA THR A 143 -13.02 -2.53 -12.64
C THR A 143 -13.83 -1.81 -11.55
N TYR A 144 -13.82 -0.47 -11.55
CA TYR A 144 -14.65 0.32 -10.63
C TYR A 144 -16.13 -0.07 -10.76
N HIS A 145 -16.69 -0.03 -11.98
CA HIS A 145 -18.10 -0.37 -12.20
C HIS A 145 -18.42 -1.82 -11.84
N GLN A 146 -17.54 -2.77 -12.15
CA GLN A 146 -17.69 -4.17 -11.77
C GLN A 146 -17.79 -4.34 -10.26
N ARG A 147 -16.89 -3.71 -9.49
CA ARG A 147 -16.90 -3.83 -8.03
C ARG A 147 -18.14 -3.18 -7.42
N ILE A 148 -18.57 -2.03 -7.93
CA ILE A 148 -19.83 -1.38 -7.51
C ILE A 148 -21.01 -2.33 -7.75
N ALA A 149 -21.10 -2.94 -8.93
CA ALA A 149 -22.15 -3.91 -9.24
C ALA A 149 -22.08 -5.17 -8.35
N ALA A 150 -20.88 -5.59 -7.94
CA ALA A 150 -20.65 -6.72 -7.06
C ALA A 150 -20.86 -6.41 -5.56
N GLY A 151 -21.12 -5.16 -5.18
CA GLY A 151 -21.36 -4.76 -3.78
C GLY A 151 -20.12 -4.69 -2.88
N TYR A 152 -18.92 -4.97 -3.42
CA TYR A 152 -17.63 -4.81 -2.73
C TYR A 152 -16.79 -3.66 -3.30
N GLY A 153 -17.40 -2.81 -4.14
CA GLY A 153 -16.77 -1.60 -4.63
C GLY A 153 -16.47 -0.63 -3.51
N PRO A 154 -15.47 0.25 -3.70
CA PRO A 154 -15.31 1.38 -2.80
C PRO A 154 -16.66 2.08 -2.71
N ALA A 155 -17.08 2.48 -1.49
CA ALA A 155 -18.45 2.94 -1.23
C ALA A 155 -18.96 3.84 -2.36
N PRO A 156 -20.22 3.74 -2.81
CA PRO A 156 -20.72 4.58 -3.90
C PRO A 156 -20.32 6.03 -3.62
N ALA A 157 -19.68 6.71 -4.58
CA ALA A 157 -19.22 8.07 -4.38
C ALA A 157 -20.38 8.88 -3.78
N THR A 158 -20.25 9.25 -2.50
CA THR A 158 -21.17 10.17 -1.84
C THR A 158 -21.22 11.46 -2.66
N PRO A 159 -22.26 12.31 -2.50
CA PRO A 159 -22.27 13.62 -3.14
C PRO A 159 -20.92 14.31 -2.92
N VAL A 160 -20.36 14.87 -4.00
CA VAL A 160 -19.06 15.57 -4.02
C VAL A 160 -18.86 16.36 -2.72
N GLY A 161 -17.71 16.19 -2.06
CA GLY A 161 -17.42 16.86 -0.80
C GLY A 161 -16.65 16.01 0.20
N VAL A 162 -16.58 16.53 1.43
CA VAL A 162 -15.82 15.99 2.56
C VAL A 162 -16.78 15.55 3.65
N HIS A 163 -16.71 14.28 4.04
CA HIS A 163 -17.67 13.65 4.96
C HIS A 163 -16.93 12.90 6.07
N PRO A 164 -17.43 12.83 7.31
CA PRO A 164 -16.83 11.96 8.31
C PRO A 164 -16.99 10.47 7.93
N PHE A 165 -16.16 9.60 8.51
CA PHE A 165 -16.37 8.14 8.42
C PHE A 165 -17.67 7.70 9.11
#